data_AF-R7MCP2-F1
#
_entry.id   AF-R7MCP2-F1
#
_cell.length_a   1.000
_cell.length_b   1.000
_cell.length_c   1.000
_cell.angle_alpha   90.00
_cell.angle_beta   90.00
_cell.angle_gamma   90.00
#
_symmetry.space_group_name_H-M   'P 1'
#
loop_
_entity.id
_entity.type
_entity.pdbx_description
1 polymer ?
#
loop_
_entity_poly.entity_id
_entity_poly.type
_entity_poly.pdbx_seq_one_letter_code
_entity_poly.pdbx_strand_id
1 'polypeptide(L)' 'MFDAHGQKVDALYQLIQMKNCERIVKFKTASIDSALGYLQWHIRKYKRGLLLEVSLLKKIYDWRTKSVRYSYE' A
#
# COMPACT_ATOMS: atom_id res chain seq x y z
N MET A 1 -3.08 -10.39 5.29
CA MET A 1 -2.27 -11.40 4.55
C MET A 1 -1.41 -12.13 5.58
N PHE A 2 -0.90 -13.33 5.30
CA PHE A 2 0.03 -14.01 6.21
C PHE A 2 1.34 -14.31 5.47
N ASP A 3 2.48 -14.18 6.15
CA ASP A 3 3.77 -14.58 5.57
C ASP A 3 3.94 -16.11 5.58
N ALA A 4 5.07 -16.60 5.04
CA ALA A 4 5.41 -18.02 5.02
C ALA A 4 5.57 -18.65 6.42
N HIS A 5 5.59 -17.84 7.47
CA HIS A 5 5.70 -18.26 8.87
C HIS A 5 4.37 -18.11 9.63
N GLY A 6 3.27 -17.77 8.94
CA GLY A 6 1.94 -17.62 9.54
C GLY A 6 1.75 -16.34 10.34
N GLN A 7 2.63 -15.34 10.23
CA GLN A 7 2.44 -14.04 10.87
C GLN A 7 1.51 -13.16 10.05
N LYS A 8 0.57 -12.47 10.71
CA LYS A 8 -0.32 -11.51 10.05
C LYS A 8 0.51 -10.34 9.55
N VAL A 9 0.57 -10.20 8.22
CA VAL A 9 1.19 -9.07 7.53
C VAL A 9 0.10 -8.07 7.19
N ASP A 10 0.25 -6.86 7.74
CA ASP A 10 -0.55 -5.72 7.35
C ASP A 10 -0.05 -5.19 6.00
N ALA A 11 -0.97 -4.83 5.10
CA ALA A 11 -0.64 -4.30 3.80
C ALA A 11 -1.18 -2.87 3.69
N LEU A 12 -0.42 -2.00 3.03
CA LEU A 12 -0.85 -0.67 2.64
C LEU A 12 -1.10 -0.66 1.14
N TYR A 13 -2.34 -0.41 0.76
CA TYR A 13 -2.76 -0.25 -0.62
C TYR A 13 -2.72 1.23 -0.97
N GLN A 14 -1.95 1.61 -1.99
CA GLN A 14 -1.84 2.98 -2.48
C GLN A 14 -2.28 3.06 -3.93
N LEU A 15 -3.17 4.01 -4.25
CA LEU A 15 -3.49 4.33 -5.63
C LEU A 15 -2.69 5.54 -6.07
N ILE A 16 -1.87 5.34 -7.09
CA ILE A 16 -0.91 6.32 -7.58
C ILE A 16 -1.24 6.75 -9.00
N GLN A 17 -0.99 8.01 -9.27
CA GLN A 17 -0.99 8.58 -10.61
C GLN A 17 0.46 8.97 -10.94
N MET A 18 0.96 8.46 -12.06
CA MET A 18 2.21 8.95 -12.65
C MET A 18 1.89 10.15 -13.53
N LYS A 19 2.53 11.29 -13.27
CA LYS A 19 2.42 12.50 -14.11
C LYS A 19 3.79 13.12 -14.25
N ASN A 20 4.29 13.28 -15.48
CA ASN A 20 5.62 13.86 -15.74
C ASN A 20 6.75 13.17 -14.95
N CYS A 21 6.72 11.83 -14.87
CA CYS A 21 7.64 11.03 -14.07
C CYS A 21 7.56 11.27 -12.54
N GLU A 22 6.63 12.10 -12.06
CA GLU A 22 6.35 12.27 -10.64
C GLU A 22 5.25 11.32 -10.17
N ARG A 23 5.47 10.70 -9.00
CA ARG A 23 4.51 9.82 -8.32
C ARG A 23 3.61 10.65 -7.44
N ILE A 24 2.30 10.64 -7.73
CA ILE A 24 1.29 11.33 -6.92
C ILE A 24 0.36 10.30 -6.28
N VAL A 25 0.40 10.19 -4.96
CA VAL A 25 -0.52 9.32 -4.20
C VAL A 25 -1.91 9.98 -4.13
N LYS A 26 -2.93 9.33 -4.69
CA LYS A 26 -4.31 9.81 -4.68
C LYS A 26 -5.13 9.23 -3.53
N PHE A 27 -4.81 8.01 -3.10
CA PHE A 27 -5.52 7.30 -2.05
C PHE A 27 -4.59 6.30 -1.37
N LYS A 28 -4.78 6.08 -0.05
CA LYS A 28 -4.05 5.08 0.73
C LYS A 28 -4.96 4.44 1.76
N THR A 29 -4.88 3.13 1.94
CA THR A 29 -5.69 2.40 2.93
C THR A 29 -5.08 1.05 3.27
N ALA A 30 -5.42 0.49 4.43
CA ALA A 30 -5.06 -0.89 4.80
C ALA A 30 -6.09 -1.94 4.32
N SER A 31 -7.21 -1.49 3.72
CA SER A 31 -8.27 -2.38 3.21
C SER A 31 -8.25 -2.45 1.68
N ILE A 32 -8.11 -3.65 1.13
CA ILE A 32 -8.14 -3.88 -0.32
C ILE A 32 -9.50 -3.49 -0.91
N ASP A 33 -10.61 -3.78 -0.22
CA ASP A 33 -11.95 -3.47 -0.70
C ASP A 33 -12.16 -1.96 -0.83
N SER A 34 -11.65 -1.19 0.14
CA SER A 34 -11.70 0.27 0.08
C SER A 34 -10.83 0.82 -1.07
N ALA A 35 -9.66 0.22 -1.33
CA ALA A 35 -8.81 0.60 -2.46
C ALA A 35 -9.50 0.32 -3.80
N LEU A 36 -10.06 -0.88 -3.96
CA LEU A 36 -10.79 -1.27 -5.18
C LEU A 36 -12.05 -0.42 -5.39
N GLY A 37 -12.80 -0.13 -4.33
CA GLY A 37 -13.97 0.74 -4.38
C GLY A 37 -13.61 2.15 -4.85
N TYR A 38 -12.53 2.74 -4.30
CA TYR A 38 -12.03 4.04 -4.77
C TYR A 38 -11.59 3.97 -6.24
N LEU A 39 -10.85 2.93 -6.63
CA LEU A 39 -10.38 2.76 -8.02
C LEU A 39 -11.55 2.69 -9.00
N GLN A 40 -12.58 1.90 -8.69
CA GLN A 40 -13.79 1.80 -9.52
C GLN A 40 -14.51 3.15 -9.62
N TRP A 41 -14.69 3.85 -8.51
CA TRP A 41 -15.27 5.18 -8.50
C TRP A 41 -14.45 6.17 -9.36
N HIS A 42 -13.13 6.15 -9.22
CA HIS A 42 -12.22 7.03 -9.96
C HIS A 42 -12.30 6.77 -11.48
N ILE A 43 -12.30 5.50 -11.89
CA ILE A 43 -12.46 5.11 -13.30
C ILE A 43 -13.82 5.59 -13.83
N ARG A 44 -14.90 5.40 -13.07
CA ARG A 44 -16.24 5.85 -13.47
C ARG A 44 -16.30 7.36 -13.69
N LYS A 45 -15.71 8.14 -12.78
CA LYS A 45 -15.74 9.62 -12.76
C LYS A 45 -14.81 10.26 -13.78
N TYR A 46 -13.56 9.79 -13.87
CA TYR A 46 -12.51 10.44 -14.66
C TYR A 46 -12.17 9.68 -15.95
N LYS A 47 -12.77 8.51 -16.19
CA LYS A 47 -12.47 7.62 -17.33
C LYS A 47 -10.98 7.29 -17.45
N ARG A 48 -10.28 7.27 -16.30
CA ARG A 48 -8.84 7.02 -16.18
C ARG A 48 -8.55 6.07 -15.01
N GLY A 49 -7.66 5.13 -15.25
CA GLY A 49 -7.12 4.23 -14.23
C GLY A 49 -6.09 4.91 -13.33
N LEU A 50 -5.89 4.34 -12.15
CA LEU A 50 -4.75 4.59 -11.27
C LEU A 50 -3.98 3.28 -11.13
N LEU A 51 -2.68 3.38 -10.87
CA LEU A 51 -1.88 2.20 -10.54
C LEU A 51 -2.12 1.85 -9.07
N LEU A 52 -2.33 0.57 -8.78
CA LEU A 52 -2.43 0.05 -7.42
C LEU A 52 -1.06 -0.49 -7.00
N GLU A 53 -0.48 0.15 -6.00
CA GLU A 53 0.75 -0.26 -5.35
C GLU A 53 0.41 -0.90 -4.01
N VAL A 54 1.07 -2.01 -3.69
CA VAL A 54 0.86 -2.77 -2.46
C VAL A 54 2.17 -2.81 -1.72
N SER A 55 2.23 -2.15 -0.56
CA SER A 55 3.40 -2.18 0.31
C SER A 55 3.11 -3.03 1.53
N LEU A 56 4.03 -3.93 1.88
CA LEU A 56 3.84 -4.85 3.00
C LEU A 56 4.51 -4.29 4.26
N LEU A 57 3.80 -4.33 5.39
CA LEU A 57 4.35 -3.95 6.68
C LEU A 57 5.38 -5.00 7.09
N LYS A 58 6.65 -4.61 7.07
CA LYS A 58 7.77 -5.43 7.49
C LYS A 58 8.20 -5.03 8.89
N LYS A 59 8.37 -6.04 9.73
CA LYS A 59 9.01 -5.90 11.04
C LYS A 59 10.52 -5.91 10.84
N ILE A 60 11.18 -4.80 11.18
CA ILE A 60 12.63 -4.64 11.10
C ILE A 60 13.17 -4.71 12.52
N TYR A 61 13.98 -5.73 12.80
CA TYR A 61 14.65 -5.89 14.09
C TYR A 61 16.03 -5.22 14.03
N ASP A 62 16.25 -4.22 14.88
CA ASP A 62 17.56 -3.64 15.09
C ASP A 62 18.23 -4.34 16.27
N TRP A 63 19.17 -5.22 15.96
CA TRP A 63 19.90 -6.01 16.96
C TRP A 63 20.86 -5.16 17.79
N ARG A 64 21.36 -4.03 17.26
CA ARG A 64 22.29 -3.14 17.99
C ARG A 64 21.56 -2.38 19.08
N THR A 65 20.38 -1.86 18.77
CA THR A 65 19.57 -1.08 19.72
C THR A 65 18.55 -1.94 20.48
N LYS A 66 18.47 -3.24 20.18
CA LYS A 66 17.43 -4.16 20.66
C LYS A 66 16.01 -3.59 20.45
N SER A 67 15.81 -2.88 19.34
CA SER A 67 14.55 -2.20 19.04
C SER A 67 13.84 -2.82 17.85
N VAL A 68 12.52 -2.69 17.82
CA VAL A 68 11.67 -3.16 16.72
C VAL A 68 11.11 -1.93 16.02
N ARG A 69 11.28 -1.85 14.70
CA ARG A 69 10.65 -0.85 13.84
C ARG A 69 9.72 -1.54 12.85
N TYR A 70 8.68 -0.83 12.42
CA TYR A 70 7.77 -1.29 11.39
C TYR A 70 7.84 -0.32 10.22
N SER A 71 8.03 -0.85 9.01
CA SER A 71 8.09 -0.05 7.79
C SER A 71 7.30 -0.74 6.69
N TYR A 72 6.62 0.04 5.85
CA TYR A 72 6.03 -0.47 4.62
C TYR A 72 7.12 -0.46 3.53
N GLU A 73 7.46 -1.64 2.99
CA GLU A 73 8.29 -1.81 1.79
C GLU A 73 7.40 -1.94 0.56
#